data_AF-A0A969ZTL3-F1
#
_entry.id   AF-A0A969ZTL3-F1
#
_cell.length_a   1.000
_cell.length_b   1.000
_cell.length_c   1.000
_cell.angle_alpha   90.00
_cell.angle_beta   90.00
_cell.angle_gamma   90.00
#
_symmetry.space_group_name_H-M   'P 1'
#
loop_
_entity.id
_entity.type
_entity.pdbx_description
1 polymer ?
#
loop_
_entity_poly.entity_id
_entity_poly.type
_entity_poly.pdbx_seq_one_letter_code
_entity_poly.pdbx_strand_id
1 'polypeptide(L)'
;MENTSEDNREKARIKVENTKANILMFAGDDDLMWPADTAAKNIKEKRPEKTEAFIYEGFGHSFFSERSFSGILAGGTLERNVEVGEESIEIILDRLKKWHK
;
A
#
# COMPACT_ATOMS: atom_id res chain seq x y z
N MET A 1 -30.63 -15.76 7.83
CA MET A 1 -29.40 -15.75 8.62
C MET A 1 -28.52 -14.66 8.04
N GLU A 2 -28.36 -13.54 8.73
CA GLU A 2 -27.35 -12.54 8.35
C GLU A 2 -25.99 -13.22 8.32
N ASN A 3 -25.28 -13.12 7.20
CA ASN A 3 -23.92 -13.62 7.09
C ASN A 3 -22.99 -12.64 7.83
N THR A 4 -22.98 -12.73 9.16
CA THR A 4 -22.39 -11.75 10.09
C THR A 4 -20.93 -11.43 9.80
N SER A 5 -20.17 -12.34 9.20
CA SER A 5 -18.76 -12.11 8.85
C SER A 5 -18.56 -11.15 7.68
N GLU A 6 -19.44 -11.21 6.67
CA GLU A 6 -19.33 -10.42 5.45
C GLU A 6 -19.87 -9.01 5.65
N ASP A 7 -20.95 -8.89 6.41
CA ASP A 7 -21.45 -7.61 6.87
C ASP A 7 -20.42 -6.89 7.77
N ASN A 8 -19.73 -7.62 8.66
CA ASN A 8 -18.65 -7.04 9.46
C ASN A 8 -17.45 -6.59 8.61
N ARG A 9 -17.09 -7.36 7.57
CA ARG A 9 -16.03 -6.96 6.62
C ARG A 9 -16.42 -5.69 5.87
N GLU A 10 -17.66 -5.61 5.40
CA GLU A 10 -18.13 -4.42 4.69
C GLU A 10 -18.22 -3.21 5.62
N LYS A 11 -18.62 -3.38 6.88
CA LYS A 11 -18.61 -2.33 7.90
C LYS A 11 -17.20 -1.83 8.23
N ALA A 12 -16.22 -2.74 8.29
CA ALA A 12 -14.82 -2.39 8.56
C ALA A 12 -14.10 -1.78 7.35
N ARG A 13 -14.63 -2.00 6.13
CA ARG A 13 -14.00 -1.52 4.90
C ARG A 13 -14.13 -0.01 4.74
N ILE A 14 -13.01 0.65 4.48
CA ILE A 14 -12.97 2.06 4.04
C ILE A 14 -13.64 2.18 2.66
N LYS A 15 -14.62 3.08 2.53
CA LYS A 15 -15.35 3.36 1.29
C LYS A 15 -14.55 4.27 0.35
N VAL A 16 -13.42 3.77 -0.13
CA VAL A 16 -12.49 4.51 -1.01
C VAL A 16 -13.17 5.04 -2.26
N GLU A 17 -14.18 4.33 -2.78
CA GLU A 17 -15.01 4.75 -3.91
C GLU A 17 -15.68 6.12 -3.73
N ASN A 18 -15.90 6.55 -2.48
CA ASN A 18 -16.55 7.82 -2.17
C ASN A 18 -15.57 9.01 -2.07
N THR A 19 -14.25 8.77 -2.16
CA THR A 19 -13.28 9.86 -2.05
C THR A 19 -13.13 10.65 -3.35
N LYS A 20 -12.85 11.95 -3.22
CA LYS A 20 -12.50 12.84 -4.34
C LYS A 20 -10.99 12.95 -4.57
N ALA A 21 -10.18 12.48 -3.62
CA ALA A 21 -8.72 12.57 -3.67
C ALA A 21 -8.11 11.68 -4.76
N ASN A 22 -6.91 12.02 -5.22
CA ASN A 22 -6.05 11.07 -5.91
C ASN A 22 -5.40 10.15 -4.85
N ILE A 23 -5.33 8.85 -5.12
CA ILE A 23 -4.74 7.84 -4.24
C ILE A 23 -3.45 7.37 -4.90
N LEU A 24 -2.36 7.37 -4.14
CA LEU A 24 -1.08 6.80 -4.52
C LEU A 24 -0.69 5.81 -3.42
N MET A 25 -0.44 4.56 -3.80
CA MET A 25 -0.05 3.49 -2.87
C MET A 25 1.20 2.79 -3.39
N PHE A 26 2.07 2.42 -2.47
CA PHE A 26 3.22 1.56 -2.69
C PHE A 26 3.08 0.42 -1.69
N ALA A 27 3.15 -0.81 -2.17
CA ALA A 27 3.03 -1.99 -1.33
C ALA A 27 4.04 -3.05 -1.76
N GLY A 28 4.50 -3.83 -0.80
CA GLY A 28 5.38 -4.95 -1.03
C GLY A 28 4.63 -6.27 -0.94
N ASP A 29 5.01 -7.25 -1.76
CA ASP A 29 4.48 -8.61 -1.66
C ASP A 29 5.17 -9.46 -0.57
N ASP A 30 6.26 -8.96 0.01
CA ASP A 30 6.95 -9.53 1.18
C ASP A 30 6.67 -8.70 2.45
N ASP A 31 5.57 -7.94 2.52
CA ASP A 31 5.11 -7.32 3.78
C ASP A 31 4.67 -8.41 4.77
N LEU A 32 5.44 -8.58 5.84
CA LEU A 32 5.18 -9.60 6.86
C LEU A 32 4.30 -9.12 8.02
N MET A 33 3.92 -7.84 8.05
CA MET A 33 3.04 -7.30 9.10
C MET A 33 1.57 -7.45 8.74
N TRP A 34 1.22 -7.27 7.47
CA TRP A 34 -0.15 -7.35 6.97
C TRP A 34 -0.14 -7.47 5.44
N PRO A 35 -1.22 -7.96 4.81
CA PRO A 35 -1.25 -8.21 3.36
C PRO A 35 -1.46 -6.90 2.57
N ALA A 36 -0.45 -6.03 2.59
CA ALA A 36 -0.49 -4.70 1.99
C ALA A 36 -0.70 -4.73 0.48
N ASP A 37 -0.07 -5.68 -0.22
CA ASP A 37 -0.21 -5.87 -1.66
C ASP A 37 -1.67 -6.15 -2.07
N THR A 38 -2.32 -7.01 -1.31
CA THR A 38 -3.72 -7.44 -1.51
C THR A 38 -4.65 -6.28 -1.19
N ALA A 39 -4.39 -5.54 -0.11
CA ALA A 39 -5.15 -4.34 0.23
C ALA A 39 -5.06 -3.28 -0.89
N ALA A 40 -3.86 -3.01 -1.41
CA ALA A 40 -3.63 -2.06 -2.50
C ALA A 40 -4.33 -2.49 -3.80
N LYS A 41 -4.23 -3.77 -4.18
CA LYS A 41 -4.95 -4.34 -5.33
C LYS A 41 -6.47 -4.17 -5.18
N ASN A 42 -7.02 -4.50 -4.02
CA ASN A 42 -8.46 -4.37 -3.74
C ASN A 42 -8.93 -2.90 -3.80
N ILE A 43 -8.16 -1.96 -3.24
CA ILE A 43 -8.47 -0.52 -3.30
C ILE A 43 -8.48 -0.04 -4.76
N LYS A 44 -7.47 -0.44 -5.54
CA LYS A 44 -7.37 -0.10 -6.97
C LYS A 44 -8.51 -0.69 -7.79
N GLU A 45 -8.93 -1.92 -7.50
CA GLU A 45 -10.08 -2.55 -8.18
C GLU A 45 -11.40 -1.83 -7.87
N LYS A 46 -11.61 -1.44 -6.61
CA LYS A 46 -12.85 -0.74 -6.20
C LYS A 46 -12.94 0.69 -6.71
N ARG A 47 -11.80 1.34 -6.95
CA ARG A 47 -11.72 2.69 -7.50
C ARG A 47 -10.55 2.80 -8.47
N PRO A 48 -10.70 2.32 -9.71
CA PRO A 48 -9.60 2.32 -10.68
C PRO A 48 -9.21 3.73 -11.11
N GLU A 49 -10.15 4.67 -11.18
CA GLU A 49 -9.88 6.05 -11.52
C GLU A 49 -9.17 6.79 -10.37
N LYS A 50 -8.19 7.63 -10.72
CA LYS A 50 -7.44 8.44 -9.76
C LYS A 50 -6.77 7.65 -8.63
N THR A 51 -6.52 6.35 -8.84
CA THR A 51 -5.80 5.49 -7.92
C THR A 51 -4.61 4.89 -8.64
N GLU A 52 -3.43 5.04 -8.08
CA GLU A 52 -2.21 4.39 -8.55
C GLU A 52 -1.70 3.48 -7.45
N ALA A 53 -1.37 2.24 -7.80
CA ALA A 53 -0.90 1.21 -6.88
C ALA A 53 0.34 0.55 -7.49
N PHE A 54 1.49 0.79 -6.86
CA PHE A 54 2.75 0.17 -7.22
C PHE A 54 2.99 -1.00 -6.27
N ILE A 55 3.09 -2.21 -6.82
CA ILE A 55 3.31 -3.43 -6.05
C ILE A 55 4.71 -3.94 -6.38
N TYR A 56 5.58 -4.00 -5.38
CA TYR A 56 6.99 -4.35 -5.55
C TYR A 56 7.28 -5.74 -5.02
N GLU A 57 7.90 -6.56 -5.87
CA GLU A 57 8.45 -7.85 -5.46
C GLU A 57 9.60 -7.66 -4.46
N GLY A 58 9.55 -8.42 -3.36
CA GLY A 58 10.58 -8.45 -2.32
C GLY A 58 10.66 -7.18 -1.46
N PHE A 59 9.73 -6.24 -1.60
CA PHE A 59 9.61 -5.10 -0.71
C PHE A 59 8.86 -5.51 0.56
N GLY A 60 9.35 -5.08 1.73
CA GLY A 60 8.71 -5.31 3.00
C GLY A 60 7.70 -4.23 3.40
N HIS A 61 7.41 -4.17 4.69
CA HIS A 61 6.48 -3.22 5.30
C HIS A 61 7.01 -1.78 5.33
N SER A 62 8.33 -1.59 5.39
CA SER A 62 8.94 -0.30 5.70
C SER A 62 10.06 0.03 4.73
N PHE A 63 10.05 1.26 4.22
CA PHE A 63 11.11 1.80 3.39
C PHE A 63 12.35 2.07 4.23
N PHE A 64 13.52 2.00 3.59
CA PHE A 64 14.81 2.35 4.22
C PHE A 64 15.10 1.59 5.52
N SER A 65 14.53 0.39 5.68
CA SER A 65 14.65 -0.39 6.91
C SER A 65 15.14 -1.80 6.64
N GLU A 66 15.72 -2.39 7.67
CA GLU A 66 15.99 -3.82 7.75
C GLU A 66 14.71 -4.65 7.69
N ARG A 67 14.85 -5.95 7.42
CA ARG A 67 13.75 -6.93 7.41
C ARG A 67 12.99 -7.01 8.74
N SER A 68 13.65 -6.63 9.83
CA SER A 68 13.08 -6.67 11.17
C SER A 68 13.53 -5.50 12.02
N PHE A 69 12.66 -5.03 12.91
CA PHE A 69 12.98 -4.00 13.90
C PHE A 69 12.39 -4.39 15.25
N SER A 70 13.16 -4.25 16.34
CA SER A 70 12.70 -4.53 17.70
C SER A 70 12.02 -5.90 17.90
N GLY A 71 12.46 -6.93 17.16
CA GLY A 71 11.87 -8.28 17.19
C GLY A 71 10.61 -8.48 16.34
N ILE A 72 10.15 -7.46 15.61
CA ILE A 72 9.03 -7.52 14.66
C ILE A 72 9.58 -7.77 13.26
N LEU A 73 9.00 -8.74 12.54
CA LEU A 73 9.30 -8.97 11.14
C LEU A 73 8.48 -8.03 10.27
N ALA A 74 9.17 -7.17 9.51
CA ALA A 74 8.60 -6.25 8.51
C ALA A 74 8.71 -6.81 7.09
N GLY A 75 9.67 -7.70 6.83
CA GLY A 75 9.88 -8.28 5.51
C GLY A 75 10.79 -7.47 4.60
N GLY A 76 11.00 -7.97 3.39
CA GLY A 76 11.99 -7.49 2.42
C GLY A 76 13.44 -7.73 2.84
N THR A 77 14.35 -7.06 2.12
CA THR A 77 15.77 -6.92 2.47
C THR A 77 16.12 -5.44 2.59
N LEU A 78 17.19 -5.08 3.32
CA LEU A 78 17.62 -3.69 3.43
C LEU A 78 17.82 -3.05 2.05
N GLU A 79 18.53 -3.74 1.15
CA GLU A 79 18.81 -3.27 -0.21
C GLU A 79 17.51 -2.96 -0.96
N ARG A 80 16.56 -3.91 -0.97
CA ARG A 80 15.30 -3.73 -1.69
C ARG A 80 14.41 -2.66 -1.07
N ASN A 81 14.36 -2.60 0.26
CA ASN A 81 13.58 -1.60 0.99
C ASN A 81 14.13 -0.17 0.81
N VAL A 82 15.45 -0.04 0.62
CA VAL A 82 16.09 1.25 0.28
C VAL A 82 15.79 1.62 -1.17
N GLU A 83 16.02 0.73 -2.13
CA GLU A 83 15.79 0.95 -3.55
C GLU A 83 14.36 1.42 -3.83
N VAL A 84 13.37 0.68 -3.30
CA VAL A 84 11.95 1.02 -3.44
C VAL A 84 11.62 2.33 -2.73
N GLY A 85 12.29 2.65 -1.63
CA GLY A 85 12.16 3.93 -0.94
C GLY A 85 12.60 5.10 -1.80
N GLU A 86 13.76 5.00 -2.44
CA GLU A 86 14.30 6.02 -3.34
C GLU A 86 13.37 6.23 -4.55
N GLU A 87 12.97 5.14 -5.22
CA GLU A 87 12.02 5.19 -6.34
C GLU A 87 10.68 5.83 -5.94
N SER A 88 10.15 5.44 -4.78
CA SER A 88 8.87 5.95 -4.28
C SER A 88 8.91 7.46 -4.02
N ILE A 89 10.03 7.99 -3.53
CA ILE A 89 10.19 9.45 -3.33
C ILE A 89 10.08 10.20 -4.65
N GLU A 90 10.72 9.71 -5.71
CA GLU A 90 10.65 10.35 -7.03
C GLU A 90 9.21 10.38 -7.56
N ILE A 91 8.50 9.25 -7.43
CA ILE A 91 7.10 9.15 -7.85
C ILE A 91 6.22 10.07 -7.02
N ILE A 92 6.39 10.11 -5.69
CA ILE A 92 5.64 11.00 -4.79
C ILE A 92 5.83 12.45 -5.21
N LEU A 93 7.07 12.89 -5.40
CA LEU A 93 7.37 14.28 -5.76
C LEU A 93 6.78 14.66 -7.13
N ASP A 94 6.83 13.76 -8.11
CA ASP A 94 6.19 13.98 -9.41
C ASP A 94 4.67 14.08 -9.30
N ARG A 95 4.02 13.17 -8.54
CA ARG A 95 2.56 13.20 -8.36
C ARG A 95 2.11 14.41 -7.58
N LEU A 96 2.85 14.82 -6.54
CA LEU A 96 2.55 16.06 -5.81
C LEU A 96 2.57 17.28 -6.73
N LYS A 97 3.59 17.43 -7.60
CA LYS A 97 3.65 18.53 -8.58
C LYS A 97 2.48 18.53 -9.56
N LYS A 98 2.01 17.35 -9.97
CA LYS A 98 0.91 17.20 -10.95
C LYS A 98 -0.47 17.38 -10.33
N TRP A 99 -0.66 16.89 -9.11
CA TRP A 99 -1.97 16.83 -8.46
C TRP A 99 -2.26 18.01 -7.54
N HIS A 100 -1.22 18.64 -7.00
CA HIS A 100 -1.34 19.83 -6.17
C HIS A 100 -0.93 21.05 -6.99
N LYS A 101 -1.92 21.79 -7.45
CA LYS A 101 -1.77 23.10 -8.09
C LYS A 101 -2.35 24.18 -7.21
#